data_AF-A0A7S2JNJ6-F1
#
_entry.id   AF-A0A7S2JNJ6-F1
#
_cell.length_a   1.000
_cell.length_b   1.000
_cell.length_c   1.000
_cell.angle_alpha   90.00
_cell.angle_beta   90.00
_cell.angle_gamma   90.00
#
_symmetry.space_group_name_H-M   'P 1'
#
loop_
_entity.id
_entity.type
_entity.pdbx_description
1 polymer ?
#
loop_
_entity_poly.entity_id
_entity_poly.type
_entity_poly.pdbx_seq_one_letter_code
_entity_poly.pdbx_strand_id
1 'polypeptide(L)'
;KRAYSVEGLVEQAEAAVDHLEYDLAIRFYKRALDMEQENTKIMDAAGEILAELGRTDEAKQMLLRSIQLAPDGPADKYLNLAQLMDGQAALAMYRRGIDILNSRRQLCGETSSEAASLCKSLSTALCACAEIFMTDLCDEPNAEAQCEDFLQRAVAVTTP
;
A
#
# COMPACT_ATOMS: atom_id res chain seq x y z
N LYS A 1 -8.26 31.01 -19.74
CA LYS A 1 -7.93 29.61 -19.39
C LYS A 1 -7.90 29.54 -17.87
N ARG A 2 -8.80 28.82 -17.20
CA ARG A 2 -8.64 28.55 -15.75
C ARG A 2 -7.33 27.77 -15.61
N ALA A 3 -6.36 28.32 -14.89
CA ALA A 3 -5.22 27.54 -14.44
C ALA A 3 -5.76 26.61 -13.35
N TYR A 4 -5.74 25.30 -13.59
CA TYR A 4 -6.05 24.34 -12.55
C TYR A 4 -4.89 24.33 -11.54
N SER A 5 -5.19 24.42 -10.25
CA SER A 5 -4.20 24.18 -9.18
C SER A 5 -3.97 22.67 -9.02
N VAL A 6 -2.84 22.29 -8.41
CA VAL A 6 -2.58 20.89 -8.07
C VAL A 6 -3.69 20.35 -7.16
N GLU A 7 -4.07 21.09 -6.13
CA GLU A 7 -5.17 20.75 -5.22
C GLU A 7 -6.48 20.53 -5.98
N GLY A 8 -6.86 21.43 -6.88
CA GLY A 8 -8.10 21.26 -7.67
C GLY A 8 -8.05 20.10 -8.66
N LEU A 9 -6.86 19.68 -9.11
CA LEU A 9 -6.71 18.46 -9.91
C LEU A 9 -6.84 17.21 -9.05
N VAL A 10 -6.30 17.22 -7.83
CA VAL A 10 -6.45 16.11 -6.86
C VAL A 10 -7.92 15.94 -6.48
N GLU A 11 -8.64 17.02 -6.16
CA GLU A 11 -10.08 16.95 -5.87
C GLU A 11 -10.89 16.35 -7.04
N GLN A 12 -10.53 16.72 -8.28
CA GLN A 12 -11.18 16.15 -9.47
C GLN A 12 -10.82 14.67 -9.67
N ALA A 13 -9.60 14.27 -9.32
CA ALA A 13 -9.19 12.88 -9.36
C ALA A 13 -9.95 12.04 -8.33
N GLU A 14 -10.04 12.52 -7.08
CA GLU A 14 -10.79 11.87 -6.00
C GLU A 14 -12.28 11.75 -6.35
N ALA A 15 -12.90 12.80 -6.87
CA ALA A 15 -14.28 12.75 -7.34
C ALA A 15 -14.48 11.74 -8.49
N ALA A 16 -13.51 11.62 -9.40
CA ALA A 16 -13.55 10.59 -10.45
C ALA A 16 -13.41 9.17 -9.87
N VAL A 17 -12.59 8.97 -8.83
CA VAL A 17 -12.49 7.69 -8.10
C VAL A 17 -13.83 7.33 -7.45
N ASP A 18 -14.49 8.29 -6.78
CA ASP A 18 -15.81 8.09 -6.15
C ASP A 18 -16.89 7.66 -7.17
N HIS A 19 -16.73 8.07 -8.43
CA HIS A 19 -17.59 7.69 -9.55
C HIS A 19 -17.10 6.48 -10.35
N LEU A 20 -16.03 5.80 -9.89
CA LEU A 20 -15.40 4.66 -10.56
C LEU A 20 -14.85 4.98 -11.96
N GLU A 21 -14.60 6.27 -12.23
CA GLU A 21 -14.01 6.77 -13.48
C GLU A 21 -12.47 6.76 -13.40
N TYR A 22 -11.91 5.58 -13.13
CA TYR A 22 -10.48 5.44 -12.79
C TYR A 22 -9.52 5.98 -13.86
N ASP A 23 -9.79 5.78 -15.15
CA ASP A 23 -8.97 6.37 -16.22
C ASP A 23 -9.00 7.90 -16.21
N LEU A 24 -10.13 8.50 -15.83
CA LEU A 24 -10.23 9.95 -15.69
C LEU A 24 -9.43 10.41 -14.46
N ALA A 25 -9.54 9.70 -13.33
CA ALA A 25 -8.73 9.98 -12.14
C ALA A 25 -7.24 9.98 -12.44
N ILE A 26 -6.75 8.97 -13.16
CA ILE A 26 -5.33 8.89 -13.58
C ILE A 26 -4.92 10.08 -14.45
N ARG A 27 -5.78 10.58 -15.34
CA ARG A 27 -5.47 11.79 -16.13
C ARG A 27 -5.31 13.01 -15.25
N PHE A 28 -6.16 13.18 -14.24
CA PHE A 28 -6.04 14.29 -13.29
C PHE A 28 -4.79 14.15 -12.42
N TYR A 29 -4.48 12.98 -11.89
CA TYR A 29 -3.25 12.73 -11.14
C TYR A 29 -1.99 12.95 -11.98
N LYS A 30 -1.94 12.46 -13.22
CA LYS A 30 -0.81 12.72 -14.13
C LYS A 30 -0.63 14.21 -14.37
N ARG A 31 -1.73 14.95 -14.57
CA ARG A 31 -1.67 16.40 -14.74
C ARG A 31 -1.18 17.13 -13.48
N ALA A 32 -1.54 16.64 -12.30
CA ALA A 32 -1.06 17.18 -11.04
C ALA A 32 0.45 16.91 -10.84
N LEU A 33 0.91 15.70 -11.19
CA LEU A 33 2.33 15.32 -11.15
C LEU A 33 3.19 16.07 -12.18
N ASP A 34 2.64 16.47 -13.34
CA ASP A 34 3.34 17.37 -14.27
C ASP A 34 3.70 18.72 -13.62
N MET A 35 2.89 19.15 -12.64
CA MET A 35 3.08 20.41 -11.90
C MET A 35 3.93 20.21 -10.64
N GLU A 36 3.78 19.09 -9.95
CA GLU A 36 4.54 18.71 -8.75
C GLU A 36 5.11 17.29 -8.87
N GLN A 37 6.27 17.18 -9.53
CA GLN A 37 6.87 15.89 -9.89
C GLN A 37 7.34 15.03 -8.72
N GLU A 38 7.42 15.58 -7.50
CA GLU A 38 7.90 14.88 -6.31
C GLU A 38 6.82 14.77 -5.22
N ASN A 39 5.55 15.03 -5.56
CA ASN A 39 4.46 14.90 -4.61
C ASN A 39 4.10 13.41 -4.40
N THR A 40 4.66 12.83 -3.33
CA THR A 40 4.49 11.40 -3.03
C THR A 40 3.05 11.00 -2.74
N LYS A 41 2.22 11.91 -2.20
CA LYS A 41 0.81 11.60 -1.92
C LYS A 41 0.03 11.34 -3.22
N ILE A 42 0.31 12.13 -4.25
CA ILE A 42 -0.32 11.96 -5.57
C ILE A 42 0.21 10.69 -6.24
N MET A 43 1.51 10.37 -6.09
CA MET A 43 2.07 9.11 -6.58
C MET A 43 1.44 7.90 -5.89
N ASP A 44 1.24 7.95 -4.57
CA ASP A 44 0.64 6.87 -3.79
C ASP A 44 -0.80 6.61 -4.27
N ALA A 45 -1.62 7.67 -4.35
CA ALA A 45 -3.01 7.58 -4.83
C ALA A 45 -3.09 7.12 -6.29
N ALA A 46 -2.23 7.64 -7.18
CA ALA A 46 -2.20 7.17 -8.57
C ALA A 46 -1.75 5.71 -8.67
N GLY A 47 -0.78 5.29 -7.85
CA GLY A 47 -0.26 3.92 -7.81
C GLY A 47 -1.34 2.91 -7.39
N GLU A 48 -2.14 3.24 -6.38
CA GLU A 48 -3.30 2.46 -5.95
C GLU A 48 -4.33 2.30 -7.07
N ILE A 49 -4.76 3.40 -7.70
CA ILE A 49 -5.74 3.33 -8.79
C ILE A 49 -5.20 2.60 -10.04
N LEU A 50 -3.91 2.73 -10.33
CA LEU A 50 -3.27 1.97 -11.41
C LEU A 50 -3.24 0.46 -11.11
N ALA A 51 -3.07 0.08 -9.85
CA ALA A 51 -3.13 -1.33 -9.43
C ALA A 51 -4.54 -1.89 -9.63
N GLU A 52 -5.58 -1.17 -9.21
CA GLU A 52 -6.99 -1.55 -9.41
C GLU A 52 -7.36 -1.71 -10.90
N LEU A 53 -6.74 -0.91 -11.78
CA LEU A 53 -6.91 -1.03 -13.24
C LEU A 53 -6.09 -2.17 -13.87
N GLY A 54 -5.30 -2.93 -13.10
CA GLY A 54 -4.39 -3.94 -13.62
C GLY A 54 -3.20 -3.36 -14.40
N ARG A 55 -2.94 -2.06 -14.30
CA ARG A 55 -1.79 -1.37 -14.93
C ARG A 55 -0.54 -1.53 -14.04
N THR A 56 -0.17 -2.78 -13.81
CA THR A 56 0.83 -3.21 -12.82
C THR A 56 2.18 -2.50 -12.95
N ASP A 57 2.72 -2.36 -14.16
CA ASP A 57 4.03 -1.73 -14.36
C ASP A 57 4.02 -0.24 -14.01
N GLU A 58 2.96 0.49 -14.39
CA GLU A 58 2.82 1.91 -14.05
C GLU A 58 2.61 2.10 -12.54
N ALA A 59 1.81 1.23 -11.92
CA ALA A 59 1.59 1.25 -10.47
C ALA A 59 2.91 1.04 -9.71
N LYS A 60 3.69 0.03 -10.10
CA LYS A 60 5.03 -0.22 -9.53
C LYS A 60 5.94 0.99 -9.67
N GLN A 61 5.98 1.64 -10.84
CA GLN A 61 6.82 2.81 -11.07
C GLN A 61 6.44 3.97 -10.14
N MET A 62 5.15 4.26 -9.98
CA MET A 62 4.67 5.32 -9.07
C MET A 62 5.05 5.02 -7.62
N LEU A 63 4.74 3.81 -7.14
CA LEU A 63 4.98 3.42 -5.75
C LEU A 63 6.47 3.34 -5.43
N LEU A 64 7.30 2.79 -6.32
CA LEU A 64 8.76 2.75 -6.15
C LEU A 64 9.35 4.17 -6.09
N ARG A 65 8.88 5.09 -6.95
CA ARG A 65 9.35 6.49 -6.91
C ARG A 65 8.93 7.19 -5.61
N SER A 66 7.69 6.97 -5.16
CA SER A 66 7.22 7.49 -3.87
C SER A 66 8.05 6.97 -2.69
N ILE A 67 8.39 5.67 -2.69
CA ILE A 67 9.24 5.05 -1.66
C ILE A 67 10.65 5.64 -1.68
N GLN A 68 11.24 5.87 -2.85
CA GLN A 68 12.55 6.52 -2.98
C GLN A 68 12.56 7.95 -2.42
N LEU A 69 11.49 8.71 -2.63
CA LEU A 69 11.37 10.10 -2.17
C LEU A 69 11.03 10.19 -0.67
N ALA A 70 10.20 9.28 -0.17
CA ALA A 70 9.73 9.29 1.22
C ALA A 70 9.71 7.86 1.81
N PRO A 71 10.87 7.31 2.21
CA PRO A 71 10.98 5.93 2.71
C PRO A 71 10.28 5.72 4.06
N ASP A 72 10.02 6.77 4.83
CA ASP A 72 9.30 6.71 6.11
C ASP A 72 7.84 7.19 5.98
N GLY A 73 7.29 7.13 4.76
CA GLY A 73 5.90 7.47 4.47
C GLY A 73 4.88 6.44 4.98
N PRO A 74 3.61 6.54 4.54
CA PRO A 74 2.54 5.64 4.99
C PRO A 74 2.83 4.19 4.62
N ALA A 75 2.26 3.24 5.38
CA ALA A 75 2.44 1.81 5.13
C ALA A 75 1.80 1.37 3.80
N ASP A 76 0.70 2.00 3.40
CA ASP A 76 -0.14 1.56 2.28
C ASP A 76 0.63 1.45 0.97
N LYS A 77 1.57 2.36 0.69
CA LYS A 77 2.39 2.25 -0.53
C LYS A 77 3.29 1.03 -0.58
N TYR A 78 3.74 0.54 0.58
CA TYR A 78 4.50 -0.71 0.67
C TYR A 78 3.58 -1.91 0.51
N LEU A 79 2.39 -1.89 1.12
CA LEU A 79 1.41 -2.97 1.01
C LEU A 79 0.88 -3.10 -0.42
N ASN A 80 0.54 -1.97 -1.05
CA ASN A 80 0.10 -1.91 -2.45
C ASN A 80 1.23 -2.36 -3.38
N LEU A 81 2.48 -1.96 -3.15
CA LEU A 81 3.59 -2.44 -3.97
C LEU A 81 3.82 -3.94 -3.79
N ALA A 82 3.69 -4.46 -2.56
CA ALA A 82 3.84 -5.88 -2.28
C ALA A 82 2.86 -6.74 -3.06
N GLN A 83 1.59 -6.33 -3.15
CA GLN A 83 0.55 -7.01 -3.94
C GLN A 83 0.84 -7.10 -5.44
N LEU A 84 1.73 -6.24 -5.95
CA LEU A 84 2.13 -6.23 -7.35
C LEU A 84 3.38 -7.08 -7.60
N MET A 85 4.04 -7.57 -6.56
CA MET A 85 5.31 -8.30 -6.62
C MET A 85 5.10 -9.76 -6.20
N ASP A 86 6.14 -10.58 -6.40
CA ASP A 86 6.11 -11.99 -6.05
C ASP A 86 7.29 -12.36 -5.14
N GLY A 87 7.14 -13.47 -4.41
CA GLY A 87 8.18 -14.13 -3.63
C GLY A 87 8.88 -13.20 -2.63
N GLN A 88 10.21 -13.26 -2.60
CA GLN A 88 11.02 -12.50 -1.63
C GLN A 88 10.85 -10.98 -1.76
N ALA A 89 10.57 -10.49 -2.96
CA ALA A 89 10.43 -9.06 -3.19
C ALA A 89 9.11 -8.52 -2.61
N ALA A 90 8.00 -9.25 -2.80
CA ALA A 90 6.73 -8.97 -2.12
C ALA A 90 6.87 -9.04 -0.60
N LEU A 91 7.50 -10.12 -0.11
CA LEU A 91 7.72 -10.32 1.32
C LEU A 91 8.50 -9.17 1.96
N ALA A 92 9.52 -8.64 1.29
CA ALA A 92 10.28 -7.49 1.77
C ALA A 92 9.42 -6.23 1.90
N MET A 93 8.53 -5.98 0.94
CA MET A 93 7.60 -4.85 0.97
C MET A 93 6.54 -5.00 2.07
N TYR A 94 5.94 -6.19 2.21
CA TYR A 94 5.02 -6.47 3.31
C TYR A 94 5.65 -6.28 4.68
N ARG A 95 6.88 -6.79 4.88
CA ARG A 95 7.62 -6.61 6.14
C ARG A 95 7.81 -5.13 6.47
N ARG A 96 8.20 -4.31 5.49
CA ARG A 96 8.34 -2.86 5.69
C ARG A 96 7.00 -2.20 6.04
N GLY A 97 5.91 -2.56 5.37
CA GLY A 97 4.57 -2.08 5.72
C GLY A 97 4.14 -2.46 7.14
N ILE A 98 4.38 -3.71 7.54
CA ILE A 98 4.11 -4.23 8.89
C ILE A 98 4.89 -3.46 9.95
N ASP A 99 6.17 -3.15 9.71
CA ASP A 99 6.99 -2.38 10.66
C ASP A 99 6.42 -0.97 10.89
N ILE A 100 5.98 -0.31 9.82
CA ILE A 100 5.36 1.03 9.90
C ILE A 100 4.03 0.96 10.65
N LEU A 101 3.19 -0.03 10.35
CA LEU A 101 1.91 -0.23 11.04
C LEU A 101 2.10 -0.51 12.53
N ASN A 102 3.07 -1.36 12.89
CA ASN A 102 3.40 -1.65 14.29
C ASN A 102 3.89 -0.41 15.03
N SER A 103 4.77 0.36 14.40
CA SER A 103 5.27 1.62 14.96
C SER A 103 4.12 2.61 15.19
N ARG A 104 3.19 2.73 14.23
CA ARG A 104 2.01 3.57 14.36
C ARG A 104 1.05 3.06 15.44
N ARG A 105 0.88 1.74 15.56
CA ARG A 105 0.03 1.12 16.58
C ARG A 105 0.53 1.41 18.00
N GLN A 106 1.85 1.39 18.21
CA GLN A 106 2.45 1.72 19.51
C GLN A 106 2.25 3.18 19.92
N LEU A 107 2.03 4.08 18.97
CA LEU A 107 1.80 5.50 19.20
C LEU A 107 0.32 5.85 19.41
N CYS A 108 -0.60 5.02 18.92
CA CYS A 108 -2.04 5.22 19.09
C CYS A 108 -2.53 4.58 20.40
N GLY A 109 -3.54 5.19 21.05
CA GLY A 109 -4.17 4.59 22.23
C GLY A 109 -4.93 3.31 21.88
N GLU A 110 -4.83 2.28 22.72
CA GLU A 110 -5.37 0.92 22.51
C GLU A 110 -6.86 0.89 22.16
N THR A 111 -7.64 1.89 22.59
CA THR A 111 -9.10 1.96 22.40
C THR A 111 -9.54 2.86 21.24
N SER A 112 -8.61 3.36 20.44
CA SER A 112 -8.92 4.23 19.30
C SER A 112 -9.52 3.46 18.12
N SER A 113 -10.43 4.10 17.38
CA SER A 113 -10.88 3.62 16.06
C SER A 113 -9.69 3.37 15.11
N GLU A 114 -8.61 4.15 15.27
CA GLU A 114 -7.36 3.95 14.54
C GLU A 114 -6.69 2.62 14.88
N ALA A 115 -6.70 2.21 16.15
CA ALA A 115 -6.09 0.95 16.58
C ALA A 115 -6.76 -0.25 15.89
N ALA A 116 -8.09 -0.24 15.79
CA ALA A 116 -8.84 -1.28 15.08
C ALA A 116 -8.49 -1.34 13.57
N SER A 117 -8.38 -0.18 12.92
CA SER A 117 -7.97 -0.08 11.51
C SER A 117 -6.54 -0.61 11.28
N LEU A 118 -5.61 -0.28 12.18
CA LEU A 118 -4.23 -0.76 12.13
C LEU A 118 -4.16 -2.27 12.34
N CYS A 119 -4.91 -2.82 13.32
CA CYS A 119 -4.99 -4.26 13.55
C CYS A 119 -5.54 -5.01 12.33
N LYS A 120 -6.56 -4.47 11.67
CA LYS A 120 -7.08 -5.04 10.41
C LYS A 120 -6.01 -5.05 9.33
N SER A 121 -5.34 -3.93 9.11
CA SER A 121 -4.29 -3.79 8.09
C SER A 121 -3.09 -4.71 8.36
N LEU A 122 -2.68 -4.82 9.63
CA LEU A 122 -1.64 -5.77 10.08
C LEU A 122 -2.05 -7.21 9.82
N SER A 123 -3.27 -7.59 10.20
CA SER A 123 -3.78 -8.94 9.99
C SER A 123 -3.78 -9.30 8.50
N THR A 124 -4.28 -8.41 7.63
CA THR A 124 -4.24 -8.61 6.17
C THR A 124 -2.82 -8.79 5.64
N ALA A 125 -1.88 -7.93 6.05
CA ALA A 125 -0.50 -8.01 5.60
C ALA A 125 0.22 -9.30 6.07
N LEU A 126 -0.06 -9.75 7.30
CA LEU A 126 0.47 -11.00 7.85
C LEU A 126 -0.11 -12.22 7.11
N CYS A 127 -1.41 -12.23 6.82
CA CYS A 127 -2.02 -13.29 6.00
C CYS A 127 -1.42 -13.33 4.59
N ALA A 128 -1.17 -12.18 3.97
CA ALA A 128 -0.51 -12.12 2.67
C ALA A 128 0.93 -12.66 2.71
N CYS A 129 1.67 -12.41 3.80
CA CYS A 129 2.99 -13.03 4.00
C CYS A 129 2.88 -14.56 4.10
N ALA A 130 1.88 -15.08 4.82
CA ALA A 130 1.65 -16.52 4.90
C ALA A 130 1.30 -17.12 3.52
N GLU A 131 0.48 -16.42 2.73
CA GLU A 131 0.14 -16.82 1.35
C GLU A 131 1.38 -16.94 0.47
N ILE A 132 2.31 -15.99 0.53
CA ILE A 132 3.59 -16.06 -0.20
C ILE A 132 4.37 -17.34 0.14
N PHE A 133 4.36 -17.81 1.40
CA PHE A 133 5.00 -19.07 1.77
C PHE A 133 4.22 -20.32 1.36
N MET A 134 2.93 -20.19 1.06
CA MET A 134 2.11 -21.27 0.51
C MET A 134 2.18 -21.35 -1.02
N THR A 135 2.53 -20.25 -1.70
CA THR A 135 2.57 -20.17 -3.16
C THR A 135 4.01 -20.04 -3.69
N ASP A 136 4.66 -18.90 -3.45
CA ASP A 136 5.86 -18.48 -4.17
C ASP A 136 7.14 -19.03 -3.52
N LEU A 137 7.13 -19.16 -2.20
CA LEU A 137 8.25 -19.60 -1.37
C LEU A 137 7.99 -20.98 -0.74
N CYS A 138 7.10 -21.77 -1.33
CA CYS A 138 6.69 -23.07 -0.78
C CYS A 138 7.81 -24.12 -0.75
N ASP A 139 8.82 -23.98 -1.61
CA ASP A 139 9.99 -24.87 -1.67
C ASP A 139 11.09 -24.49 -0.65
N GLU A 140 10.97 -23.37 0.06
CA GLU A 140 11.96 -22.98 1.08
C GLU A 140 11.94 -23.97 2.26
N PRO A 141 13.10 -24.38 2.81
CA PRO A 141 13.16 -25.39 3.89
C PRO A 141 12.37 -25.03 5.16
N ASN A 142 12.09 -23.74 5.36
CA ASN A 142 11.35 -23.22 6.51
C ASN A 142 9.97 -22.65 6.12
N ALA A 143 9.45 -22.92 4.93
CA ALA A 143 8.21 -22.33 4.43
C ALA A 143 7.02 -22.57 5.37
N GLU A 144 6.84 -23.81 5.82
CA GLU A 144 5.77 -24.20 6.75
C GLU A 144 5.86 -23.42 8.08
N ALA A 145 7.05 -23.38 8.68
CA ALA A 145 7.28 -22.67 9.94
C ALA A 145 7.07 -21.15 9.80
N GLN A 146 7.46 -20.56 8.68
CA GLN A 146 7.21 -19.13 8.40
C GLN A 146 5.72 -18.85 8.22
N CYS A 147 5.02 -19.67 7.43
CA CYS A 147 3.58 -19.57 7.25
C CYS A 147 2.84 -19.62 8.59
N GLU A 148 3.18 -20.59 9.45
CA GLU A 148 2.57 -20.71 10.77
C GLU A 148 2.83 -19.48 11.66
N ASP A 149 4.07 -18.96 11.71
CA ASP A 149 4.40 -17.73 12.46
C ASP A 149 3.53 -16.56 12.01
N PHE A 150 3.43 -16.34 10.70
CA PHE A 150 2.63 -15.24 10.15
C PHE A 150 1.15 -15.36 10.52
N LEU A 151 0.56 -16.57 10.41
CA LEU A 151 -0.84 -16.80 10.77
C LEU A 151 -1.08 -16.63 12.28
N GLN A 152 -0.20 -17.13 13.14
CA GLN A 152 -0.30 -16.95 14.58
C GLN A 152 -0.27 -15.46 14.96
N ARG A 153 0.64 -14.70 14.35
CA ARG A 153 0.70 -13.24 14.53
C ARG A 153 -0.54 -12.53 13.99
N ALA A 154 -1.08 -12.98 12.85
CA ALA A 154 -2.30 -12.40 12.25
C ALA A 154 -3.51 -12.55 13.18
N VAL A 155 -3.62 -13.69 13.88
CA VAL A 155 -4.66 -13.90 14.90
C VAL A 155 -4.40 -13.01 16.12
N ALA A 156 -3.16 -13.00 16.64
CA ALA A 156 -2.80 -12.24 17.83
C ALA A 156 -3.01 -10.73 17.71
N VAL A 157 -2.90 -10.15 16.51
CA VAL A 157 -3.19 -8.72 16.31
C VAL A 157 -4.68 -8.38 16.31
N THR A 158 -5.55 -9.36 16.08
CA THR A 158 -7.02 -9.16 16.05
C THR A 158 -7.71 -9.46 17.38
N THR A 159 -7.04 -10.16 18.29
CA THR A 159 -7.52 -10.41 19.65
C THR A 159 -7.23 -9.20 20.55
N PRO A 160 -8.21 -8.69 21.30
CA PRO A 160 -8.04 -7.56 22.22
C PRO A 160 -7.13 -7.89 23.42
#